data_AF-A0A838QSI9-F1
#
_entry.id   AF-A0A838QSI9-F1
#
_cell.length_a   1.000
_cell.length_b   1.000
_cell.length_c   1.000
_cell.angle_alpha   90.00
_cell.angle_beta   90.00
_cell.angle_gamma   90.00
#
_symmetry.space_group_name_H-M   'P 1'
#
loop_
_entity.id
_entity.type
_entity.pdbx_description
1 polymer ?
#
loop_
_entity_poly.entity_id
_entity_poly.type
_entity_poly.pdbx_seq_one_letter_code
_entity_poly.pdbx_strand_id
1 'polypeptide(L)'
;MRARYHLSLLAALLGSCTSGTRKLDEAVFYSGPQFQLKLTRYYENLPLHYTGEVYRVHCGSRETRHSPAHATQDSGWVSIGNGGAIGSKSAAELVERVRSAYRVIDQRTLVWTGNGFQVSYDACGRFQSWYPTNLPPEMIDPVKKPEWCAPAGTGDCRNFDFMGERTPRFEGIEVRPDGRVAFVARSPALLPHGSVRVQSADSGRTWSVEPL
;
A
#
# COMPACT_ATOMS: atom_id res chain seq x y z
N MET A 1 50.71 -7.64 21.24
CA MET A 1 49.29 -7.74 21.71
C MET A 1 48.39 -6.54 21.32
N ARG A 2 48.81 -5.57 20.49
CA ARG A 2 47.93 -4.44 20.10
C ARG A 2 47.10 -4.67 18.83
N ALA A 3 47.56 -5.51 17.90
CA ALA A 3 46.89 -5.73 16.61
C ALA A 3 45.57 -6.54 16.69
N ARG A 4 45.41 -7.40 17.70
CA ARG A 4 44.19 -8.24 17.86
C ARG A 4 42.98 -7.47 18.37
N TYR A 5 43.17 -6.38 19.10
CA TYR A 5 42.05 -5.56 19.63
C TYR A 5 41.43 -4.65 18.56
N HIS A 6 42.22 -4.21 17.57
CA HIS A 6 41.72 -3.36 16.48
C HIS A 6 40.84 -4.13 15.49
N LEU A 7 41.14 -5.42 15.22
CA LEU A 7 40.31 -6.25 14.33
C LEU A 7 38.92 -6.51 14.91
N SER A 8 38.82 -6.73 16.22
CA SER A 8 37.54 -7.01 16.89
C SER A 8 36.64 -5.78 16.99
N LEU A 9 37.21 -4.58 17.15
CA LEU A 9 36.43 -3.33 17.14
C LEU A 9 35.90 -3.00 15.74
N LEU A 10 36.69 -3.24 14.68
CA LEU A 10 36.24 -3.08 13.30
C LEU A 10 35.13 -4.08 12.94
N ALA A 11 35.22 -5.33 13.41
CA ALA A 11 34.15 -6.32 13.21
C ALA A 11 32.86 -5.97 13.97
N ALA A 12 32.96 -5.41 15.19
CA ALA A 12 31.81 -4.94 15.95
C ALA A 12 31.14 -3.70 15.31
N LEU A 13 31.91 -2.81 14.70
CA LEU A 13 31.40 -1.64 13.97
C LEU A 13 30.72 -2.01 12.65
N LEU A 14 31.15 -3.09 11.99
CA LEU A 14 30.51 -3.60 10.77
C LEU A 14 29.19 -4.33 11.05
N GLY A 15 29.00 -4.90 12.24
CA GLY A 15 27.75 -5.54 12.65
C GLY A 15 26.57 -4.58 12.84
N SER A 16 26.84 -3.32 13.20
CA SER A 16 25.82 -2.26 13.31
C SER A 16 25.35 -1.68 11.97
N CYS A 17 25.98 -2.10 10.85
CA CYS A 17 25.62 -1.68 9.50
C CYS A 17 24.90 -2.79 8.71
N THR A 18 24.51 -3.89 9.33
CA THR A 18 23.79 -4.95 8.61
C THR A 18 22.37 -4.51 8.32
N SER A 19 21.97 -4.60 7.05
CA SER A 19 20.57 -4.49 6.67
C SER A 19 19.78 -5.57 7.40
N GLY A 20 18.61 -5.20 7.93
CA GLY A 20 17.83 -6.12 8.74
C GLY A 20 16.40 -5.66 8.91
N THR A 21 15.50 -6.63 8.95
CA THR A 21 14.10 -6.40 9.28
C THR A 21 13.74 -7.27 10.47
N ARG A 22 13.11 -6.67 11.47
CA ARG A 22 12.68 -7.35 12.68
C ARG A 22 11.19 -7.12 12.91
N LYS A 23 10.41 -8.20 12.95
CA LYS A 23 9.00 -8.16 13.36
C LYS A 23 8.91 -7.66 14.82
N LEU A 24 8.03 -6.69 15.07
CA LEU A 24 7.83 -6.09 16.38
C LEU A 24 6.63 -6.76 17.08
N ASP A 25 5.46 -6.63 16.46
CA ASP A 25 4.19 -7.19 16.91
C ASP A 25 3.21 -7.29 15.72
N GLU A 26 2.06 -7.93 15.94
CA GLU A 26 0.99 -8.02 14.95
C GLU A 26 -0.40 -7.99 15.59
N ALA A 27 -1.40 -7.61 14.81
CA ALA A 27 -2.80 -7.61 15.21
C ALA A 27 -3.69 -8.07 14.04
N VAL A 28 -4.44 -9.15 14.26
CA VAL A 28 -5.52 -9.56 13.35
C VAL A 28 -6.70 -8.62 13.56
N PHE A 29 -7.20 -8.01 12.49
CA PHE A 29 -8.29 -7.05 12.56
C PHE A 29 -9.52 -7.45 11.74
N TYR A 30 -9.39 -8.51 10.95
CA TYR A 30 -10.51 -9.19 10.32
C TYR A 30 -10.23 -10.69 10.25
N SER A 31 -11.21 -11.51 10.63
CA SER A 31 -11.14 -12.97 10.50
C SER A 31 -12.46 -13.50 9.96
N GLY A 32 -12.54 -13.66 8.65
CA GLY A 32 -13.68 -14.21 7.95
C GLY A 32 -13.49 -15.68 7.54
N PRO A 33 -14.52 -16.30 6.93
CA PRO A 33 -14.48 -17.70 6.55
C PRO A 33 -13.55 -18.00 5.36
N GLN A 34 -13.30 -17.04 4.47
CA GLN A 34 -12.43 -17.25 3.28
C GLN A 34 -11.09 -16.51 3.36
N PHE A 35 -11.01 -15.46 4.17
CA PHE A 35 -9.76 -14.70 4.34
C PHE A 35 -9.67 -14.02 5.71
N GLN A 36 -8.45 -13.63 6.03
CA GLN A 36 -8.09 -12.89 7.23
C GLN A 36 -7.26 -11.67 6.85
N LEU A 37 -7.39 -10.60 7.64
CA LEU A 37 -6.52 -9.43 7.55
C LEU A 37 -5.81 -9.23 8.87
N LYS A 38 -4.50 -8.98 8.78
CA LYS A 38 -3.68 -8.60 9.91
C LYS A 38 -2.77 -7.44 9.55
N LEU A 39 -2.39 -6.68 10.56
CA LEU A 39 -1.34 -5.68 10.46
C LEU A 39 -0.14 -6.17 11.26
N THR A 40 1.03 -6.12 10.66
CA THR A 40 2.30 -6.45 11.33
C THR A 40 3.21 -5.23 11.30
N ARG A 41 3.80 -4.90 12.46
CA ARG A 41 4.84 -3.88 12.56
C ARG A 41 6.21 -4.51 12.44
N TYR A 42 7.10 -3.79 11.79
CA TYR A 42 8.49 -4.15 11.61
C TYR A 42 9.38 -2.96 11.95
N TYR A 43 10.55 -3.23 12.48
CA TYR A 43 11.68 -2.31 12.44
C TYR A 43 12.53 -2.67 11.23
N GLU A 44 12.71 -1.72 10.32
CA GLU A 44 13.57 -1.84 9.14
C GLU A 44 14.83 -1.01 9.36
N ASN A 45 15.99 -1.65 9.20
CA ASN A 45 17.28 -0.98 9.08
C ASN A 45 17.82 -1.26 7.68
N LEU A 46 17.72 -0.28 6.79
CA LEU A 46 18.26 -0.29 5.45
C LEU A 46 19.30 0.83 5.38
N PRO A 47 20.59 0.52 5.64
CA PRO A 47 21.66 1.52 5.64
C PRO A 47 21.60 2.40 4.39
N LEU A 48 21.77 3.71 4.57
CA LEU A 48 21.73 4.73 3.51
C LEU A 48 20.36 4.95 2.83
N HIS A 49 19.31 4.20 3.20
CA HIS A 49 17.98 4.32 2.61
C HIS A 49 16.90 4.68 3.64
N TYR A 50 16.76 3.87 4.69
CA TYR A 50 15.72 4.06 5.69
C TYR A 50 16.04 3.29 6.97
N THR A 51 15.88 3.95 8.11
CA THR A 51 15.91 3.29 9.42
C THR A 51 14.69 3.74 10.21
N GLY A 52 13.83 2.80 10.60
CA GLY A 52 12.62 3.15 11.35
C GLY A 52 11.57 2.04 11.44
N GLU A 53 10.46 2.39 12.08
CA GLU A 53 9.31 1.50 12.23
C GLU A 53 8.35 1.67 11.04
N VAL A 54 7.98 0.55 10.44
CA VAL A 54 7.00 0.45 9.37
C VAL A 54 5.91 -0.54 9.75
N TYR A 55 4.80 -0.48 9.04
CA TYR A 55 3.81 -1.55 9.06
C TYR A 55 3.57 -2.11 7.66
N ARG A 56 3.05 -3.34 7.65
CA ARG A 56 2.46 -3.98 6.49
C ARG A 56 1.09 -4.51 6.88
N VAL A 57 0.10 -4.33 6.01
CA VAL A 57 -1.17 -5.03 6.10
C VAL A 57 -1.07 -6.26 5.23
N HIS A 58 -1.40 -7.40 5.80
CA HIS A 58 -1.35 -8.70 5.15
C HIS A 58 -2.75 -9.26 5.00
N CYS A 59 -2.98 -9.94 3.89
CA CYS A 59 -4.14 -10.78 3.69
C CYS A 59 -3.73 -12.25 3.51
N GLY A 60 -4.45 -13.13 4.20
CA GLY A 60 -4.25 -14.58 4.12
C GLY A 60 -5.55 -15.25 3.70
N SER A 61 -5.49 -16.13 2.71
CA SER A 61 -6.61 -16.89 2.20
C SER A 61 -6.17 -18.21 1.57
N ARG A 62 -7.14 -19.01 1.10
CA ARG A 62 -6.85 -20.21 0.31
C ARG A 62 -6.04 -19.90 -0.95
N GLU A 63 -6.27 -18.75 -1.59
CA GLU A 63 -5.60 -18.38 -2.84
C GLU A 63 -4.14 -17.96 -2.60
N THR A 64 -3.83 -17.44 -1.42
CA THR A 64 -2.47 -17.00 -1.05
C THR A 64 -1.64 -18.10 -0.38
N ARG A 65 -2.17 -19.32 -0.21
CA ARG A 65 -1.54 -20.43 0.54
C ARG A 65 -0.13 -20.81 0.06
N HIS A 66 0.18 -20.56 -1.21
CA HIS A 66 1.47 -20.88 -1.83
C HIS A 66 2.45 -19.71 -1.79
N SER A 67 2.05 -18.57 -1.21
CA SER A 67 2.93 -17.41 -1.03
C SER A 67 4.08 -17.78 -0.09
N PRO A 68 5.34 -17.67 -0.53
CA PRO A 68 6.50 -17.97 0.30
C PRO A 68 6.68 -16.91 1.39
N ALA A 69 7.29 -17.31 2.50
CA ALA A 69 7.73 -16.36 3.52
C ALA A 69 8.91 -15.52 3.02
N HIS A 70 9.00 -14.27 3.48
CA HIS A 70 10.19 -13.43 3.35
C HIS A 70 10.26 -12.44 4.53
N ALA A 71 11.25 -11.54 4.55
CA ALA A 71 11.60 -10.71 5.70
C ALA A 71 10.44 -9.91 6.34
N THR A 72 9.39 -9.60 5.58
CA THR A 72 8.23 -8.80 5.99
C THR A 72 6.90 -9.50 5.74
N GLN A 73 6.89 -10.82 5.55
CA GLN A 73 5.68 -11.56 5.21
C GLN A 73 5.78 -13.01 5.66
N ASP A 74 4.74 -13.47 6.37
CA ASP A 74 4.61 -14.87 6.77
C ASP A 74 4.13 -15.72 5.57
N SER A 75 4.51 -17.00 5.52
CA SER A 75 4.05 -17.90 4.45
C SER A 75 2.52 -18.02 4.45
N GLY A 76 1.93 -18.07 3.26
CA GLY A 76 0.47 -18.09 3.08
C GLY A 76 -0.19 -16.71 3.15
N TRP A 77 0.58 -15.64 3.40
CA TRP A 77 0.09 -14.26 3.44
C TRP A 77 0.67 -13.45 2.28
N VAL A 78 -0.06 -12.42 1.84
CA VAL A 78 0.42 -11.41 0.88
C VAL A 78 0.26 -10.02 1.46
N SER A 79 1.26 -9.16 1.25
CA SER A 79 1.21 -7.75 1.66
C SER A 79 0.30 -6.97 0.72
N ILE A 80 -0.77 -6.40 1.25
CA ILE A 80 -1.78 -5.61 0.52
C ILE A 80 -1.80 -4.15 0.99
N GLY A 81 -0.75 -3.67 1.63
CA GLY A 81 -0.68 -2.29 2.10
C GLY A 81 0.49 -2.08 3.02
N ASN A 82 0.98 -0.85 3.09
CA ASN A 82 2.15 -0.49 3.88
C ASN A 82 2.12 0.99 4.27
N GLY A 83 2.90 1.32 5.30
CA GLY A 83 3.13 2.71 5.71
C GLY A 83 4.13 2.80 6.86
N GLY A 84 4.36 4.03 7.32
CA GLY A 84 5.19 4.27 8.51
C GLY A 84 4.42 3.93 9.79
N ALA A 85 5.11 3.32 10.75
CA ALA A 85 4.58 3.02 12.09
C ALA A 85 5.10 4.00 13.15
N ILE A 86 5.80 5.06 12.74
CA ILE A 86 6.42 6.07 13.60
C ILE A 86 5.40 6.61 14.62
N GLY A 87 5.77 6.57 15.90
CA GLY A 87 4.95 7.09 17.00
C GLY A 87 3.78 6.18 17.41
N SER A 88 3.64 4.99 16.83
CA SER A 88 2.63 4.02 17.26
C SER A 88 3.22 3.02 18.24
N LYS A 89 2.50 2.67 19.30
CA LYS A 89 3.01 1.77 20.34
C LYS A 89 2.74 0.30 20.04
N SER A 90 1.69 0.01 19.27
CA SER A 90 1.28 -1.36 18.96
C SER A 90 0.69 -1.51 17.55
N ALA A 91 0.69 -2.73 17.03
CA ALA A 91 -0.05 -3.07 15.81
C ALA A 91 -1.56 -2.80 15.96
N ALA A 92 -2.13 -3.06 17.14
CA ALA A 92 -3.54 -2.80 17.41
C ALA A 92 -3.89 -1.30 17.31
N GLU A 93 -3.02 -0.41 17.79
CA GLU A 93 -3.20 1.03 17.65
C GLU A 93 -3.18 1.47 16.17
N LEU A 94 -2.28 0.92 15.37
CA LEU A 94 -2.22 1.21 13.93
C LEU A 94 -3.43 0.71 13.17
N VAL A 95 -3.94 -0.47 13.55
CA VAL A 95 -5.17 -1.02 12.96
C VAL A 95 -6.29 0.00 13.01
N GLU A 96 -6.52 0.65 14.15
CA GLU A 96 -7.61 1.64 14.28
C GLU A 96 -7.42 2.86 13.36
N ARG A 97 -6.18 3.19 12.99
CA ARG A 97 -5.89 4.28 12.05
C ARG A 97 -6.11 3.88 10.59
N VAL A 98 -5.83 2.63 10.22
CA VAL A 98 -5.83 2.18 8.82
C VAL A 98 -7.05 1.36 8.43
N ARG A 99 -7.83 0.85 9.40
CA ARG A 99 -8.95 -0.06 9.16
C ARG A 99 -9.96 0.50 8.17
N SER A 100 -10.24 1.80 8.21
CA SER A 100 -11.18 2.47 7.31
C SER A 100 -10.80 2.37 5.82
N ALA A 101 -9.52 2.12 5.52
CA ALA A 101 -9.02 1.90 4.18
C ALA A 101 -9.34 0.50 3.62
N TYR A 102 -9.80 -0.44 4.46
CA TYR A 102 -10.10 -1.81 4.07
C TYR A 102 -11.58 -2.11 4.31
N ARG A 103 -12.33 -2.41 3.25
CA ARG A 103 -13.76 -2.72 3.32
C ARG A 103 -14.00 -4.15 2.86
N VAL A 104 -14.48 -4.97 3.79
CA VAL A 104 -14.97 -6.32 3.50
C VAL A 104 -16.42 -6.18 3.04
N ILE A 105 -16.68 -6.55 1.79
CA ILE A 105 -18.01 -6.41 1.18
C ILE A 105 -18.84 -7.68 1.41
N ASP A 106 -18.19 -8.84 1.26
CA ASP A 106 -18.76 -10.16 1.51
C ASP A 106 -17.66 -11.13 1.96
N GLN A 107 -17.93 -12.44 1.94
CA GLN A 107 -16.98 -13.46 2.39
C GLN A 107 -15.70 -13.54 1.54
N ARG A 108 -15.69 -13.04 0.30
CA ARG A 108 -14.57 -13.13 -0.66
C ARG A 108 -14.12 -11.79 -1.20
N THR A 109 -14.98 -10.77 -1.11
CA THR A 109 -14.74 -9.47 -1.72
C THR A 109 -14.11 -8.49 -0.74
N LEU A 110 -12.92 -8.01 -1.07
CA LEU A 110 -12.17 -7.02 -0.32
C LEU A 110 -11.90 -5.79 -1.19
N VAL A 111 -12.21 -4.62 -0.66
CA VAL A 111 -11.79 -3.34 -1.21
C VAL A 111 -10.70 -2.75 -0.32
N TRP A 112 -9.66 -2.22 -0.95
CA TRP A 112 -8.61 -1.46 -0.30
C TRP A 112 -8.40 -0.12 -1.02
N THR A 113 -8.39 0.97 -0.25
CA THR A 113 -8.11 2.32 -0.74
C THR A 113 -6.81 2.85 -0.13
N GLY A 114 -5.84 3.20 -0.97
CA GLY A 114 -4.57 3.81 -0.58
C GLY A 114 -4.21 4.92 -1.56
N ASN A 115 -3.07 4.80 -2.24
CA ASN A 115 -2.73 5.66 -3.39
C ASN A 115 -3.61 5.39 -4.63
N GLY A 116 -4.43 4.35 -4.58
CA GLY A 116 -5.38 3.96 -5.61
C GLY A 116 -6.55 3.18 -5.00
N PHE A 117 -7.53 2.87 -5.83
CA PHE A 117 -8.64 1.99 -5.50
C PHE A 117 -8.28 0.57 -5.94
N GLN A 118 -8.45 -0.41 -5.05
CA GLN A 118 -8.14 -1.80 -5.33
C GLN A 118 -9.27 -2.69 -4.87
N VAL A 119 -9.65 -3.68 -5.68
CA VAL A 119 -10.69 -4.65 -5.37
C VAL A 119 -10.23 -6.06 -5.71
N SER A 120 -10.51 -6.98 -4.79
CA SER A 120 -10.33 -8.41 -4.98
C SER A 120 -11.69 -9.09 -4.82
N TYR A 121 -12.04 -9.99 -5.73
CA TYR A 121 -13.25 -10.84 -5.65
C TYR A 121 -12.95 -12.29 -5.24
N ASP A 122 -11.67 -12.61 -4.99
CA ASP A 122 -11.19 -13.96 -4.73
C ASP A 122 -10.35 -14.03 -3.44
N ALA A 123 -10.78 -13.31 -2.39
CA ALA A 123 -10.18 -13.39 -1.07
C ALA A 123 -8.67 -13.05 -1.10
N CYS A 124 -8.30 -11.93 -1.73
CA CYS A 124 -6.93 -11.43 -1.89
C CYS A 124 -6.02 -12.23 -2.84
N GLY A 125 -6.58 -13.14 -3.65
CA GLY A 125 -5.82 -13.85 -4.67
C GLY A 125 -5.34 -12.92 -5.78
N ARG A 126 -6.20 -12.01 -6.24
CA ARG A 126 -5.91 -11.03 -7.27
C ARG A 126 -6.62 -9.72 -6.99
N PHE A 127 -5.90 -8.62 -7.19
CA PHE A 127 -6.46 -7.27 -7.14
C PHE A 127 -6.56 -6.69 -8.53
N GLN A 128 -7.72 -6.10 -8.83
CA GLN A 128 -7.87 -5.13 -9.90
C GLN A 128 -7.73 -3.73 -9.31
N SER A 129 -6.97 -2.89 -9.99
CA SER A 129 -6.54 -1.61 -9.45
C SER A 129 -6.87 -0.47 -10.40
N TRP A 130 -7.32 0.64 -9.83
CA TRP A 130 -7.41 1.92 -10.49
C TRP A 130 -6.53 2.92 -9.75
N TYR A 131 -5.69 3.64 -10.50
CA TYR A 131 -4.84 4.70 -9.99
C TYR A 131 -5.12 5.99 -10.75
N PRO A 132 -5.19 7.15 -10.06
CA PRO A 132 -5.45 8.42 -10.73
C PRO A 132 -4.30 8.83 -11.67
N THR A 133 -3.11 8.26 -11.50
CA THR A 133 -1.95 8.46 -12.38
C THR A 133 -2.08 7.81 -13.77
N ASN A 134 -3.12 6.98 -13.97
CA ASN A 134 -3.49 6.43 -15.27
C ASN A 134 -4.45 7.35 -16.04
N LEU A 135 -4.88 8.47 -15.46
CA LEU A 135 -5.71 9.43 -16.16
C LEU A 135 -4.91 10.15 -17.27
N PRO A 136 -5.58 10.57 -18.34
CA PRO A 136 -5.00 11.46 -19.32
C PRO A 136 -4.45 12.75 -18.68
N PRO A 137 -3.32 13.31 -19.15
CA PRO A 137 -2.71 14.51 -18.57
C PRO A 137 -3.65 15.71 -18.47
N GLU A 138 -4.60 15.86 -19.41
CA GLU A 138 -5.59 16.93 -19.44
C GLU A 138 -6.61 16.88 -18.29
N MET A 139 -6.72 15.74 -17.59
CA MET A 139 -7.56 15.56 -16.40
C MET A 139 -6.80 15.80 -15.09
N ILE A 140 -5.52 16.14 -15.17
CA ILE A 140 -4.63 16.30 -14.02
C ILE A 140 -4.05 17.72 -14.03
N ASP A 141 -4.17 18.42 -12.91
CA ASP A 141 -3.36 19.61 -12.63
C ASP A 141 -1.96 19.15 -12.20
N PRO A 142 -0.91 19.32 -13.03
CA PRO A 142 0.40 18.76 -12.74
C PRO A 142 1.19 19.63 -11.76
N VAL A 143 2.02 19.00 -10.92
CA VAL A 143 2.99 19.73 -10.09
C VAL A 143 4.35 19.80 -10.77
N LYS A 144 5.19 20.76 -10.35
CA LYS A 144 6.60 20.79 -10.77
C LYS A 144 7.30 19.54 -10.24
N LYS A 145 7.76 18.69 -11.16
CA LYS A 145 8.48 17.44 -10.85
C LYS A 145 9.99 17.71 -10.68
N PRO A 146 10.69 16.95 -9.82
CA PRO A 146 12.14 16.98 -9.75
C PRO A 146 12.84 16.71 -11.10
N GLU A 147 14.06 17.20 -11.26
CA GLU A 147 14.80 17.09 -12.54
C GLU A 147 15.14 15.66 -12.95
N TRP A 148 15.23 14.73 -12.00
CA TRP A 148 15.48 13.31 -12.27
C TRP A 148 14.24 12.57 -12.82
N CYS A 149 13.09 13.24 -12.89
CA CYS A 149 11.86 12.70 -13.46
C CYS A 149 11.82 12.86 -14.99
N ALA A 150 11.23 11.88 -15.67
CA ALA A 150 10.95 11.97 -17.10
C ALA A 150 10.07 13.21 -17.43
N PRO A 151 10.26 13.86 -18.60
CA PRO A 151 11.12 13.43 -19.71
C PRO A 151 12.59 13.83 -19.60
N ALA A 152 12.97 14.70 -18.67
CA ALA A 152 14.35 15.17 -18.53
C ALA A 152 15.28 14.13 -17.87
N GLY A 153 14.74 13.33 -16.95
CA GLY A 153 15.43 12.20 -16.32
C GLY A 153 14.78 10.86 -16.63
N THR A 154 15.15 9.82 -15.86
CA THR A 154 14.73 8.43 -16.11
C THR A 154 13.59 7.93 -15.21
N GLY A 155 13.16 8.72 -14.22
CA GLY A 155 12.13 8.30 -13.26
C GLY A 155 10.69 8.58 -13.72
N ASP A 156 9.79 7.59 -13.63
CA ASP A 156 8.34 7.85 -13.70
C ASP A 156 7.86 8.46 -12.38
N CYS A 157 7.55 9.75 -12.43
CA CYS A 157 7.12 10.55 -11.28
C CYS A 157 5.66 10.97 -11.34
N ARG A 158 4.80 10.29 -12.11
CA ARG A 158 3.36 10.62 -12.16
C ARG A 158 2.70 10.64 -10.78
N ASN A 159 3.19 9.82 -9.84
CA ASN A 159 2.68 9.81 -8.47
C ASN A 159 2.86 11.15 -7.73
N PHE A 160 3.81 12.02 -8.13
CA PHE A 160 4.05 13.32 -7.48
C PHE A 160 2.84 14.25 -7.56
N ASP A 161 2.00 14.10 -8.60
CA ASP A 161 0.80 14.91 -8.77
C ASP A 161 -0.24 14.64 -7.66
N PHE A 162 -0.14 13.48 -6.97
CA PHE A 162 -1.10 12.97 -5.99
C PHE A 162 -0.50 12.73 -4.58
N MET A 163 0.49 13.54 -4.17
CA MET A 163 1.11 13.42 -2.84
C MET A 163 0.61 14.47 -1.84
N GLY A 164 0.77 14.16 -0.54
CA GLY A 164 0.43 15.09 0.55
C GLY A 164 -1.06 15.43 0.56
N GLU A 165 -1.38 16.71 0.57
CA GLU A 165 -2.77 17.20 0.52
C GLU A 165 -3.49 16.86 -0.80
N ARG A 166 -2.74 16.48 -1.85
CA ARG A 166 -3.28 16.06 -3.15
C ARG A 166 -3.57 14.56 -3.24
N THR A 167 -3.36 13.81 -2.16
CA THR A 167 -3.66 12.37 -2.10
C THR A 167 -5.15 12.13 -2.36
N PRO A 168 -5.52 11.21 -3.27
CA PRO A 168 -6.92 10.95 -3.59
C PRO A 168 -7.68 10.38 -2.39
N ARG A 169 -8.92 10.84 -2.23
CA ARG A 169 -9.92 10.26 -1.33
C ARG A 169 -10.97 9.54 -2.15
N PHE A 170 -11.44 8.40 -1.65
CA PHE A 170 -12.39 7.54 -2.34
C PHE A 170 -13.71 7.51 -1.56
N GLU A 171 -14.79 7.94 -2.22
CA GLU A 171 -16.11 8.14 -1.64
C GLU A 171 -17.18 7.39 -2.45
N GLY A 172 -18.37 7.19 -1.87
CA GLY A 172 -19.49 6.56 -2.57
C GLY A 172 -19.15 5.18 -3.15
N ILE A 173 -18.28 4.41 -2.46
CA ILE A 173 -17.80 3.12 -2.95
C ILE A 173 -18.95 2.10 -2.92
N GLU A 174 -19.34 1.67 -4.12
CA GLU A 174 -20.28 0.60 -4.39
C GLU A 174 -19.53 -0.55 -5.06
N VAL A 175 -19.54 -1.72 -4.43
CA VAL A 175 -18.97 -2.95 -4.99
C VAL A 175 -20.01 -4.04 -4.87
N ARG A 176 -20.30 -4.72 -5.98
CA ARG A 176 -21.36 -5.72 -6.07
C ARG A 176 -20.76 -7.08 -6.44
N PRO A 177 -21.32 -8.19 -5.92
CA PRO A 177 -20.82 -9.54 -6.24
C PRO A 177 -20.87 -9.92 -7.72
N ASP A 178 -21.66 -9.21 -8.54
CA ASP A 178 -21.74 -9.41 -9.99
C ASP A 178 -20.58 -8.75 -10.76
N GLY A 179 -19.62 -8.14 -10.06
CA GLY A 179 -18.45 -7.51 -10.64
C GLY A 179 -18.61 -6.02 -10.91
N ARG A 180 -19.77 -5.42 -10.61
CA ARG A 180 -19.94 -3.97 -10.75
C ARG A 180 -19.23 -3.22 -9.62
N VAL A 181 -18.47 -2.20 -10.01
CA VAL A 181 -17.75 -1.29 -9.12
C VAL A 181 -18.09 0.14 -9.52
N ALA A 182 -18.40 1.00 -8.56
CA ALA A 182 -18.50 2.43 -8.75
C ALA A 182 -17.93 3.16 -7.53
N PHE A 183 -17.24 4.27 -7.75
CA PHE A 183 -16.79 5.15 -6.68
C PHE A 183 -16.53 6.55 -7.22
N VAL A 184 -16.37 7.50 -6.32
CA VAL A 184 -15.91 8.86 -6.63
C VAL A 184 -14.50 9.03 -6.08
N ALA A 185 -13.57 9.44 -6.93
CA ALA A 185 -12.24 9.86 -6.52
C ALA A 185 -12.19 11.38 -6.43
N ARG A 186 -11.76 11.91 -5.27
CA ARG A 186 -11.58 13.35 -5.04
C ARG A 186 -10.12 13.67 -4.77
N SER A 187 -9.59 14.68 -5.44
CA SER A 187 -8.27 15.24 -5.17
C SER A 187 -8.18 16.65 -5.76
N PRO A 188 -7.52 17.60 -5.08
CA PRO A 188 -7.15 18.89 -5.67
C PRO A 188 -6.38 18.79 -7.00
N ALA A 189 -5.76 17.63 -7.30
CA ALA A 189 -5.05 17.40 -8.54
C ALA A 189 -5.94 17.02 -9.73
N LEU A 190 -7.22 16.76 -9.51
CA LEU A 190 -8.14 16.35 -10.58
C LEU A 190 -8.83 17.56 -11.20
N LEU A 191 -8.90 17.60 -12.52
CA LEU A 191 -9.61 18.60 -13.29
C LEU A 191 -10.96 18.05 -13.80
N PRO A 192 -11.98 18.92 -14.03
CA PRO A 192 -11.97 20.37 -13.80
C PRO A 192 -12.37 20.78 -12.37
N HIS A 193 -12.97 19.89 -11.57
CA HIS A 193 -13.60 20.24 -10.30
C HIS A 193 -13.06 19.47 -9.09
N GLY A 194 -11.88 18.84 -9.22
CA GLY A 194 -11.29 18.08 -8.12
C GLY A 194 -11.92 16.71 -7.89
N SER A 195 -12.77 16.23 -8.78
CA SER A 195 -13.44 14.94 -8.65
C SER A 195 -13.73 14.25 -9.98
N VAL A 196 -13.66 12.93 -9.97
CA VAL A 196 -14.09 12.06 -11.08
C VAL A 196 -14.92 10.90 -10.54
N ARG A 197 -15.92 10.49 -11.32
CA ARG A 197 -16.63 9.22 -11.12
C ARG A 197 -15.90 8.13 -11.87
N VAL A 198 -15.66 7.01 -11.19
CA VAL A 198 -14.98 5.85 -11.75
C VAL A 198 -15.89 4.64 -11.64
N GLN A 199 -16.01 3.88 -12.73
CA GLN A 199 -16.89 2.73 -12.78
C GLN A 199 -16.25 1.58 -13.53
N SER A 200 -16.62 0.35 -13.15
CA SER A 200 -16.31 -0.86 -13.89
C SER A 200 -17.53 -1.77 -13.90
N ALA A 201 -17.79 -2.38 -15.05
CA ALA A 201 -18.84 -3.38 -15.25
C ALA A 201 -18.28 -4.82 -15.31
N ASP A 202 -16.96 -5.00 -15.20
CA ASP A 202 -16.25 -6.25 -15.47
C ASP A 202 -15.24 -6.62 -14.38
N SER A 203 -15.60 -6.37 -13.12
CA SER A 203 -14.79 -6.66 -11.93
C SER A 203 -13.49 -5.86 -11.84
N GLY A 204 -13.41 -4.70 -12.47
CA GLY A 204 -12.24 -3.82 -12.47
C GLY A 204 -11.22 -4.10 -13.57
N ARG A 205 -11.56 -4.93 -14.57
CA ARG A 205 -10.65 -5.18 -15.71
C ARG A 205 -10.57 -3.96 -16.63
N THR A 206 -11.69 -3.27 -16.81
CA THR A 206 -11.78 -1.99 -17.50
C THR A 206 -12.44 -0.95 -16.60
N TRP A 207 -12.03 0.31 -16.78
CA TRP A 207 -12.52 1.44 -16.00
C TRP A 207 -13.04 2.53 -16.93
N SER A 208 -14.29 2.94 -16.73
CA SER A 208 -14.83 4.18 -17.26
C SER A 208 -14.59 5.31 -16.27
N VAL A 209 -14.21 6.48 -16.76
CA VAL A 209 -13.96 7.67 -15.95
C VAL A 209 -14.70 8.85 -16.54
N GLU A 210 -15.46 9.55 -15.71
CA GLU A 210 -16.21 10.74 -16.07
C GLU A 210 -15.91 11.87 -15.07
N PRO A 211 -15.63 13.11 -15.54
CA PRO A 211 -15.58 14.26 -14.66
C PRO A 211 -16.91 14.47 -13.92
N LEU A 212 -16.83 14.95 -12.68
CA LEU A 212 -18.00 15.37 -11.88
C LEU A 212 -18.02 16.88 -11.68
#